data_AF-A0A6B2V5A1-F1
#
_entry.id   AF-A0A6B2V5A1-F1
#
_cell.length_a   1.000
_cell.length_b   1.000
_cell.length_c   1.000
_cell.angle_alpha   90.00
_cell.angle_beta   90.00
_cell.angle_gamma   90.00
#
_symmetry.space_group_name_H-M   'P 1'
#
loop_
_entity.id
_entity.type
_entity.pdbx_description
1 polymer ?
#
loop_
_entity_poly.entity_id
_entity_poly.type
_entity_poly.pdbx_seq_one_letter_code
_entity_poly.pdbx_strand_id
1 'polypeptide(L)'
;GFAVYDALCDPRAAQLLLERLRHPGASGPLRFEADPAVPIPAGLAPRVLDAEQSNSSIVYGDEFILKVFRRIQPGVNPDLEVPWALARQGCRRVPAPVAWLRTTRPEAATLGVLQPFLPDAADGWTLALRALATGDD
;
A
#
# COMPACT_ATOMS: atom_id res chain seq x y z
N GLY A 1 -27.32 21.18 -1.16
CA GLY A 1 -26.47 20.63 -2.23
C GLY A 1 -25.61 19.52 -1.67
N PHE A 2 -25.09 18.62 -2.51
CA PHE A 2 -24.17 17.56 -2.08
C PHE A 2 -22.71 17.99 -2.29
N ALA A 3 -21.83 17.56 -1.38
CA ALA A 3 -20.38 17.72 -1.51
C ALA A 3 -19.75 16.38 -1.88
N VAL A 4 -18.77 16.39 -2.79
CA VAL A 4 -17.98 15.24 -3.19
C VAL A 4 -16.53 15.51 -2.82
N TYR A 5 -15.88 14.55 -2.18
CA TYR A 5 -14.50 14.66 -1.72
C TYR A 5 -13.81 13.30 -1.80
N ASP A 6 -12.48 13.30 -1.63
CA ASP A 6 -11.69 12.07 -1.67
C ASP A 6 -11.98 11.19 -0.45
N ALA A 7 -12.49 9.99 -0.69
CA ALA A 7 -12.84 9.04 0.35
C ALA A 7 -11.63 8.62 1.20
N LEU A 8 -10.40 8.68 0.69
CA LEU A 8 -9.21 8.35 1.48
C LEU A 8 -9.00 9.33 2.65
N CYS A 9 -9.54 10.55 2.55
CA CYS A 9 -9.51 11.54 3.63
C CYS A 9 -10.61 11.32 4.70
N ASP A 10 -11.58 10.42 4.46
CA ASP A 10 -12.55 10.01 5.49
C ASP A 10 -12.02 8.77 6.23
N PRO A 11 -11.74 8.87 7.54
CA PRO A 11 -11.28 7.74 8.35
C PRO A 11 -12.20 6.51 8.26
N ARG A 12 -13.51 6.70 8.10
CA ARG A 12 -14.47 5.58 7.98
C ARG A 12 -14.31 4.84 6.67
N ALA A 13 -14.14 5.57 5.57
CA ALA A 13 -13.93 4.96 4.25
C ALA A 13 -12.54 4.31 4.14
N ALA A 14 -11.51 4.93 4.72
CA ALA A 14 -10.19 4.31 4.87
C ALA A 14 -10.26 3.01 5.68
N GLN A 15 -10.96 3.00 6.83
CA GLN A 15 -11.18 1.78 7.62
C GLN A 15 -11.89 0.69 6.80
N LEU A 16 -12.92 1.07 6.04
CA LEU A 16 -13.68 0.13 5.22
C LEU A 16 -12.81 -0.50 4.13
N LEU A 17 -11.85 0.24 3.58
CA LEU A 17 -10.92 -0.30 2.59
C LEU A 17 -10.01 -1.38 3.16
N LEU A 18 -9.50 -1.18 4.39
CA LEU A 18 -8.77 -2.23 5.12
C LEU A 18 -9.66 -3.46 5.37
N GLU A 19 -10.89 -3.25 5.81
CA GLU A 19 -11.85 -4.35 6.04
C GLU A 19 -12.19 -5.12 4.75
N ARG A 20 -12.11 -4.47 3.58
CA ARG A 20 -12.24 -5.18 2.29
C ARG A 20 -11.01 -5.95 1.89
N LEU A 21 -9.81 -5.42 2.11
CA LEU A 21 -8.56 -6.15 1.87
C LEU A 21 -8.41 -7.37 2.79
N ARG A 22 -8.92 -7.30 4.02
CA ARG A 22 -8.98 -8.42 4.98
C ARG A 22 -9.87 -9.59 4.55
N HIS A 23 -10.84 -9.34 3.68
CA HIS A 23 -11.83 -10.34 3.27
C HIS A 23 -11.81 -10.47 1.74
N PRO A 24 -10.90 -11.30 1.19
CA PRO A 24 -10.77 -11.50 -0.25
C PRO A 24 -12.11 -11.85 -0.91
N GLY A 25 -12.31 -11.32 -2.12
CA GLY A 25 -13.57 -11.48 -2.83
C GLY A 25 -13.79 -10.45 -3.91
N ALA A 26 -14.97 -10.50 -4.52
CA ALA A 26 -15.37 -9.60 -5.59
C ALA A 26 -16.38 -8.55 -5.10
N SER A 27 -16.25 -7.33 -5.61
CA SER A 27 -17.29 -6.29 -5.51
C SER A 27 -17.47 -5.65 -6.87
N GLY A 28 -18.45 -6.14 -7.64
CA GLY A 28 -18.61 -5.79 -9.05
C GLY A 28 -17.34 -6.10 -9.85
N PRO A 29 -16.73 -5.11 -10.54
CA PRO A 29 -15.47 -5.32 -11.28
C PRO A 29 -14.24 -5.37 -10.37
N LEU A 30 -14.37 -5.03 -9.09
CA LEU A 30 -13.24 -5.04 -8.15
C LEU A 30 -12.95 -6.45 -7.65
N ARG A 31 -11.67 -6.74 -7.44
CA ARG A 31 -11.14 -7.96 -6.85
C ARG A 31 -10.22 -7.59 -5.70
N PHE A 32 -10.53 -8.09 -4.51
CA PHE A 32 -9.71 -7.98 -3.31
C PHE A 32 -9.06 -9.31 -3.07
N GLU A 33 -7.74 -9.31 -2.92
CA GLU A 33 -6.92 -10.51 -2.79
C GLU A 33 -5.90 -10.29 -1.68
N ALA A 34 -5.52 -11.37 -1.00
CA ALA A 34 -4.57 -11.34 0.10
C ALA A 34 -3.70 -12.60 0.07
N ASP A 35 -2.50 -12.47 0.65
CA ASP A 35 -1.68 -13.63 0.98
C ASP A 35 -2.38 -14.42 2.11
N PRO A 36 -2.83 -15.66 1.90
CA PRO A 36 -3.47 -16.45 2.93
C PRO A 36 -2.54 -16.79 4.11
N ALA A 37 -1.22 -16.67 3.94
CA ALA A 37 -0.25 -16.92 4.99
C ALA A 37 -0.10 -15.75 5.96
N VAL A 38 -0.53 -14.54 5.59
CA VAL A 38 -0.35 -13.33 6.40
C VAL A 38 -1.70 -12.76 6.83
N PRO A 39 -2.12 -12.98 8.08
CA PRO A 39 -3.35 -12.38 8.58
C PRO A 39 -3.17 -10.87 8.72
N ILE A 40 -4.13 -10.11 8.22
CA ILE A 40 -4.23 -8.67 8.46
C ILE A 40 -5.07 -8.50 9.75
N PRO A 41 -4.64 -7.74 10.77
CA PRO A 41 -5.42 -7.44 11.99
C PRO A 41 -6.57 -6.45 11.76
N ALA A 42 -7.58 -6.48 12.63
CA ALA A 42 -8.77 -5.64 12.50
C ALA A 42 -8.59 -4.37 13.33
N GLY A 43 -9.37 -3.33 13.03
CA GLY A 43 -9.38 -2.12 13.88
C GLY A 43 -8.08 -1.33 13.90
N LEU A 44 -7.16 -1.57 12.96
CA LEU A 44 -5.98 -0.74 12.78
C LEU A 44 -6.41 0.66 12.32
N ALA A 45 -5.99 1.69 13.05
CA ALA A 45 -6.37 3.06 12.78
C ALA A 45 -5.69 3.60 11.50
N PRO A 46 -6.44 4.18 10.55
CA PRO A 46 -5.89 4.75 9.33
C PRO A 46 -5.29 6.13 9.58
N ARG A 47 -4.16 6.39 8.92
CA ARG A 47 -3.50 7.69 8.84
C ARG A 47 -3.01 7.93 7.42
N VAL A 48 -3.58 8.94 6.75
CA VAL A 48 -3.14 9.34 5.41
C VAL A 48 -1.75 9.97 5.51
N LEU A 49 -0.87 9.63 4.57
CA LEU A 49 0.41 10.29 4.40
C LEU A 49 0.31 11.36 3.32
N ASP A 50 0.74 12.58 3.66
CA ASP A 50 0.78 13.72 2.73
C ASP A 50 1.99 13.69 1.78
N ALA A 51 2.94 12.76 2.01
CA ALA A 51 4.20 12.69 1.30
C ALA A 51 4.27 11.44 0.41
N GLU A 52 3.92 11.58 -0.88
CA GLU A 52 4.53 10.88 -2.04
C GLU A 52 3.79 11.28 -3.35
N GLN A 53 4.55 11.65 -4.38
CA GLN A 53 4.07 12.41 -5.56
C GLN A 53 3.34 11.59 -6.66
N SER A 54 3.20 10.27 -6.52
CA SER A 54 2.57 9.42 -7.56
C SER A 54 1.34 8.62 -7.09
N ASN A 55 1.21 8.42 -5.78
CA ASN A 55 0.19 7.58 -5.14
C ASN A 55 -0.38 8.30 -3.91
N SER A 56 -1.51 7.81 -3.40
CA SER A 56 -1.94 8.19 -2.04
C SER A 56 -1.74 7.02 -1.10
N SER A 57 -1.13 7.30 0.04
CA SER A 57 -0.72 6.26 0.98
C SER A 57 -1.49 6.40 2.30
N ILE A 58 -1.94 5.27 2.84
CA ILE A 58 -2.57 5.17 4.16
C ILE A 58 -1.75 4.20 5.00
N VAL A 59 -1.30 4.64 6.17
CA VAL A 59 -0.72 3.78 7.19
C VAL A 59 -1.85 3.27 8.09
N TYR A 60 -1.83 1.98 8.41
CA TYR A 60 -2.76 1.34 9.33
C TYR A 60 -2.02 0.84 10.57
N GLY A 61 -2.27 1.47 11.71
CA GLY A 61 -1.71 1.07 13.01
C GLY A 61 -0.18 1.00 13.08
N ASP A 62 0.51 1.73 12.21
CA ASP A 62 1.97 1.67 11.99
C ASP A 62 2.52 0.25 11.67
N GLU A 63 1.65 -0.68 11.27
CA GLU A 63 2.01 -2.05 10.88
C GLU A 63 1.99 -2.24 9.36
N PHE A 64 1.06 -1.58 8.67
CA PHE A 64 0.88 -1.70 7.23
C PHE A 64 0.75 -0.36 6.56
N ILE A 65 1.18 -0.30 5.30
CA ILE A 65 0.97 0.83 4.41
C ILE A 65 0.24 0.34 3.15
N LEU A 66 -0.89 0.98 2.86
CA LEU A 66 -1.63 0.81 1.62
C LEU A 66 -1.25 1.93 0.68
N LYS A 67 -0.70 1.58 -0.48
CA LYS A 67 -0.53 2.50 -1.60
C LYS A 67 -1.73 2.38 -2.53
N VAL A 68 -2.46 3.47 -2.74
CA VAL A 68 -3.53 3.60 -3.72
C VAL A 68 -2.97 4.34 -4.93
N PHE A 69 -2.96 3.67 -6.08
CA PHE A 69 -2.36 4.20 -7.30
C PHE A 69 -3.26 5.27 -7.94
N ARG A 70 -2.71 6.45 -8.20
CA ARG A 70 -3.46 7.57 -8.82
C ARG A 70 -3.41 7.54 -10.34
N ARG A 71 -2.39 6.89 -10.91
CA ARG A 71 -2.26 6.64 -12.34
C ARG A 71 -2.29 5.13 -12.56
N ILE A 72 -3.34 4.65 -13.21
CA ILE A 72 -3.55 3.22 -13.43
C ILE A 72 -3.06 2.83 -14.82
N GLN A 73 -2.29 1.74 -14.87
CA GLN A 73 -1.86 1.11 -16.12
C GLN A 73 -2.46 -0.30 -16.19
N PRO A 74 -2.80 -0.80 -17.40
CA PRO A 74 -3.22 -2.19 -17.56
C PRO A 74 -2.15 -3.17 -17.06
N GLY A 75 -2.61 -4.26 -16.46
CA GLY A 75 -1.77 -5.34 -15.95
C GLY A 75 -1.45 -5.26 -14.45
N VAL A 76 -0.46 -6.07 -14.06
CA VAL A 76 0.04 -6.10 -12.69
C VAL A 76 0.98 -4.93 -12.47
N ASN A 77 0.79 -4.17 -11.39
CA ASN A 77 1.69 -3.05 -11.08
C ASN A 77 3.04 -3.59 -10.56
N PRO A 78 4.20 -3.02 -10.99
CA PRO A 78 5.52 -3.43 -10.50
C PRO A 78 5.70 -3.37 -8.97
N ASP A 79 5.03 -2.44 -8.28
CA ASP A 79 5.03 -2.35 -6.80
C ASP A 79 4.37 -3.59 -6.15
N LEU A 80 3.57 -4.35 -6.89
CA LEU A 80 3.07 -5.66 -6.48
C LEU A 80 3.96 -6.79 -7.02
N GLU A 81 4.20 -6.80 -8.34
CA GLU A 81 4.85 -7.92 -9.03
C GLU A 81 6.27 -8.21 -8.50
N VAL A 82 7.09 -7.17 -8.38
CA VAL A 82 8.52 -7.33 -8.08
C VAL A 82 8.74 -7.73 -6.62
N PRO A 83 8.19 -7.03 -5.61
CA PRO A 83 8.34 -7.44 -4.22
C PRO A 83 7.78 -8.84 -3.95
N TRP A 84 6.65 -9.18 -4.57
CA TRP A 84 6.04 -10.50 -4.43
C TRP A 84 6.91 -11.61 -5.03
N ALA A 85 7.48 -11.39 -6.22
CA ALA A 85 8.40 -12.35 -6.83
C ALA A 85 9.68 -12.54 -5.99
N LEU A 86 10.24 -11.46 -5.45
CA LEU A 86 11.42 -11.50 -4.57
C LEU A 86 11.14 -12.27 -3.27
N ALA A 87 9.99 -12.04 -2.64
CA ALA A 87 9.59 -12.73 -1.43
C ALA A 87 9.49 -14.25 -1.65
N ARG A 88 8.96 -14.68 -2.81
CA ARG A 88 8.89 -16.10 -3.20
C ARG A 88 10.25 -16.76 -3.42
N GLN A 89 11.30 -15.97 -3.63
CA GLN A 89 12.70 -16.44 -3.67
C GLN A 89 13.39 -16.35 -2.31
N GLY A 90 12.66 -16.02 -1.24
CA GLY A 90 13.20 -15.90 0.12
C GLY A 90 13.91 -14.58 0.41
N CYS A 91 13.78 -13.57 -0.46
CA CYS A 91 14.34 -12.26 -0.20
C CYS A 91 13.60 -11.57 0.97
N ARG A 92 14.34 -11.18 2.01
CA ARG A 92 13.80 -10.48 3.20
C ARG A 92 14.09 -8.97 3.22
N ARG A 93 14.72 -8.45 2.15
CA ARG A 93 15.18 -7.05 2.07
C ARG A 93 14.10 -6.09 1.57
N VAL A 94 13.02 -6.63 1.02
CA VAL A 94 11.89 -5.86 0.51
C VAL A 94 10.64 -6.38 1.22
N PRO A 95 9.81 -5.52 1.84
CA PRO A 95 8.54 -5.94 2.42
C PRO A 95 7.67 -6.64 1.38
N ALA A 96 7.23 -7.85 1.68
CA ALA A 96 6.33 -8.59 0.82
C ALA A 96 4.91 -7.98 0.91
N PRO A 97 4.24 -7.71 -0.23
CA PRO A 97 2.83 -7.35 -0.24
C PRO A 97 1.99 -8.41 0.48
N VAL A 98 0.97 -7.99 1.24
CA VAL A 98 0.09 -8.89 1.99
C VAL A 98 -1.34 -8.90 1.46
N ALA A 99 -1.73 -7.85 0.73
CA ALA A 99 -2.99 -7.78 0.01
C ALA A 99 -2.94 -6.77 -1.13
N TRP A 100 -3.87 -6.88 -2.08
CA TRP A 100 -3.98 -5.96 -3.20
C TRP A 100 -5.42 -5.86 -3.71
N LEU A 101 -5.68 -4.71 -4.34
CA LEU A 101 -6.95 -4.41 -5.01
C LEU A 101 -6.71 -4.35 -6.51
N ARG A 102 -7.55 -5.04 -7.28
CA ARG A 102 -7.55 -5.01 -8.75
C ARG A 102 -8.92 -4.68 -9.30
N THR A 103 -8.97 -4.21 -10.54
CA THR A 103 -10.19 -4.17 -11.35
C THR A 103 -10.10 -5.16 -12.49
N THR A 104 -11.24 -5.65 -12.97
CA THR A 104 -11.36 -6.43 -14.23
C THR A 104 -11.89 -5.59 -15.38
N ARG A 105 -12.18 -4.29 -15.17
CA ARG A 105 -12.72 -3.38 -16.19
C ARG A 105 -12.12 -1.96 -16.08
N PRO A 106 -11.97 -1.22 -17.18
CA PRO A 106 -12.17 -1.67 -18.57
C PRO A 106 -11.17 -2.75 -19.00
N GLU A 107 -9.99 -2.75 -18.41
CA GLU A 107 -8.97 -3.80 -18.52
C GLU A 107 -8.55 -4.23 -17.11
N ALA A 108 -7.91 -5.40 -17.00
CA ALA A 108 -7.38 -5.85 -15.73
C ALA A 108 -6.24 -4.92 -15.30
N ALA A 109 -6.32 -4.37 -14.09
CA ALA A 109 -5.29 -3.47 -13.57
C ALA A 109 -5.19 -3.54 -12.05
N THR A 110 -3.99 -3.34 -11.51
CA THR A 110 -3.78 -3.19 -10.07
C THR A 110 -4.10 -1.75 -9.65
N LEU A 111 -4.91 -1.59 -8.61
CA LEU A 111 -5.38 -0.30 -8.10
C LEU A 111 -4.70 0.11 -6.77
N GLY A 112 -4.25 -0.88 -6.00
CA GLY A 112 -3.49 -0.61 -4.79
C GLY A 112 -2.89 -1.86 -4.19
N VAL A 113 -1.88 -1.65 -3.35
CA VAL A 113 -1.10 -2.70 -2.69
C VAL A 113 -0.92 -2.38 -1.21
N LEU A 114 -1.24 -3.34 -0.35
CA LEU A 114 -0.99 -3.31 1.08
C LEU A 114 0.27 -4.11 1.37
N GLN A 115 1.20 -3.52 2.11
CA GLN A 115 2.46 -4.15 2.49
C GLN A 115 2.84 -3.75 3.93
N PRO A 116 3.77 -4.46 4.59
CA PRO A 116 4.28 -4.05 5.89
C PRO A 116 4.84 -2.63 5.84
N PHE A 117 4.51 -1.83 6.84
CA PHE A 117 5.09 -0.51 7.06
C PHE A 117 6.35 -0.64 7.91
N LEU A 118 7.35 0.19 7.61
CA LEU A 118 8.60 0.23 8.34
C LEU A 118 8.68 1.59 9.05
N PRO A 119 8.09 1.75 10.25
CA PRO A 119 7.98 3.05 10.93
C PRO A 119 9.34 3.66 11.27
N ASP A 120 10.34 2.83 11.54
CA ASP A 120 11.69 3.25 11.93
C ASP A 120 12.67 3.32 10.74
N ALA A 121 12.18 3.21 9.50
CA ALA A 121 13.03 3.28 8.32
C ALA A 121 13.58 4.71 8.15
N ALA A 122 14.90 4.82 8.02
CA ALA A 122 15.56 6.05 7.61
C ALA A 122 15.58 6.14 6.08
N ASP A 123 15.21 7.31 5.56
CA ASP A 123 15.42 7.63 4.15
C ASP A 123 16.93 7.65 3.84
N GLY A 124 17.34 6.80 2.90
CA GLY A 124 18.76 6.60 2.56
C GLY A 124 19.43 7.87 2.01
N TRP A 125 18.66 8.71 1.31
CA TRP A 125 19.16 9.99 0.82
C TRP A 125 19.40 10.98 1.96
N THR A 126 18.45 11.11 2.88
CA THR A 126 18.58 11.92 4.10
C THR A 126 19.75 11.44 4.96
N LEU A 127 19.93 10.12 5.08
CA LEU A 127 21.05 9.53 5.81
C LEU A 127 22.39 9.89 5.15
N ALA A 128 22.49 9.76 3.82
CA ALA A 128 23.70 10.15 3.08
C ALA A 128 24.02 11.65 3.24
N LEU A 129 23.01 12.53 3.16
CA LEU A 129 23.19 13.96 3.37
C LEU A 129 23.65 14.29 4.80
N ARG A 130 23.16 13.55 5.81
CA ARG A 130 23.60 13.71 7.20
C ARG A 130 25.06 13.30 7.38
N ALA A 131 25.49 12.18 6.80
CA ALA A 131 26.87 11.71 6.87
C ALA A 131 27.86 12.74 6.28
N LEU A 132 27.52 13.29 5.10
CA LEU A 132 28.30 14.36 4.47
C LEU A 132 28.38 15.63 5.32
N ALA A 133 27.34 15.93 6.09
CA ALA A 133 27.30 17.11 6.96
C ALA A 133 28.06 16.92 8.28
N THR A 134 28.20 15.70 8.79
CA THR A 134 28.94 15.39 10.03
C THR A 134 30.42 15.12 9.79
N GLY A 135 30.84 14.91 8.54
CA GLY A 135 32.24 14.65 8.18
C GLY A 135 32.70 13.23 8.50
N ASP A 136 31.76 12.29 8.65
CA ASP A 136 32.04 10.86 8.82
C ASP A 136 32.19 10.20 7.43
N ASP A 137 33.29 10.52 6.73
CA ASP A 137 33.78 9.77 5.56
C ASP A 137 35.05 8.99 5.93
#